data_AF-A0A7S2YWH2-F1
#
_entry.id   AF-A0A7S2YWH2-F1
#
_cell.length_a   1.000
_cell.length_b   1.000
_cell.length_c   1.000
_cell.angle_alpha   90.00
_cell.angle_beta   90.00
_cell.angle_gamma   90.00
#
_symmetry.space_group_name_H-M   'P 1'
#
loop_
_entity.id
_entity.type
_entity.pdbx_description
1 polymer ?
#
loop_
_entity_poly.entity_id
_entity_poly.type
_entity_poly.pdbx_seq_one_letter_code
_entity_poly.pdbx_strand_id
1 'polypeptide(L)'
;WFEKAGFASSVEALAGEGEGEGGTVSVTGDTPLTTLEMLQKTIADREAEARGEEDGSSGEKKKKSWTAKLLSDEALLCAKVREEAGELCETLEKGEGRERCASEAADLIYHTMVLLRKQGVDSEEVMEVLRNRFGTSGIDEKAARKK
;
A
#
# COMPACT_ATOMS: atom_id res chain seq x y z
N TRP A 1 -8.75 11.60 3.20
CA TRP A 1 -7.82 11.08 4.25
C TRP A 1 -6.35 11.34 3.90
N PHE A 2 -5.95 11.32 2.63
CA PHE A 2 -4.62 11.71 2.13
C PHE A 2 -4.00 12.99 2.76
N GLU A 3 -4.76 14.07 2.93
CA GLU A 3 -4.29 15.29 3.63
C GLU A 3 -4.04 15.09 5.13
N LYS A 4 -4.92 14.34 5.81
CA LYS A 4 -4.78 13.99 7.23
C LYS A 4 -3.65 12.99 7.47
N ALA A 5 -3.21 12.29 6.42
CA ALA A 5 -2.11 11.35 6.41
C ALA A 5 -0.78 11.98 5.92
N GLY A 6 -0.70 13.30 5.74
CA GLY A 6 0.56 14.00 5.43
C GLY A 6 1.19 13.66 4.08
N PHE A 7 0.44 13.08 3.15
CA PHE A 7 0.98 12.57 1.88
C PHE A 7 1.29 13.70 0.87
N ALA A 8 0.68 14.88 1.03
CA ALA A 8 0.75 15.97 0.06
C ALA A 8 2.14 16.63 -0.05
N SER A 9 2.96 16.62 1.01
CA SER A 9 4.20 17.42 1.03
C SER A 9 5.40 16.74 0.36
N SER A 10 5.37 15.43 0.14
CA SER A 10 6.56 14.69 -0.31
C SER A 10 6.59 14.41 -1.82
N VAL A 11 5.45 14.57 -2.50
CA VAL A 11 5.31 14.27 -3.94
C VAL A 11 5.77 15.44 -4.81
N GLU A 12 5.60 16.70 -4.37
CA GLU A 12 6.02 17.88 -5.14
C GLU A 12 7.54 18.08 -5.20
N ALA A 13 8.31 17.43 -4.32
CA ALA A 13 9.76 17.65 -4.21
C ALA A 13 10.61 16.88 -5.23
N LEU A 14 10.03 15.99 -6.04
CA LEU A 14 10.79 15.09 -6.93
C LEU A 14 10.69 15.43 -8.43
N ALA A 15 10.00 16.52 -8.80
CA ALA A 15 9.92 16.99 -10.18
C ALA A 15 11.12 17.88 -10.54
N GLY A 16 12.28 17.27 -10.82
CA GLY A 16 13.49 17.94 -11.30
C GLY A 16 14.18 17.14 -12.41
N GLU A 17 14.40 17.80 -13.55
CA GLU A 17 14.75 17.27 -14.88
C GLU A 17 16.13 16.57 -15.00
N GLY A 18 16.25 15.62 -15.95
CA GLY A 18 17.54 15.12 -16.44
C GLY A 18 17.44 13.94 -17.42
N GLU A 19 17.63 14.22 -18.72
CA GLU A 19 17.73 13.25 -19.83
C GLU A 19 19.05 12.43 -19.78
N GLY A 20 19.02 11.17 -20.25
CA GLY A 20 20.24 10.38 -20.51
C GLY A 20 19.97 8.90 -20.84
N GLU A 21 20.31 8.50 -22.08
CA GLU A 21 20.26 7.13 -22.60
C GLU A 21 21.15 6.13 -21.85
N GLY A 22 20.64 4.93 -21.61
CA GLY A 22 21.38 3.78 -21.08
C GLY A 22 20.45 2.92 -20.22
N GLY A 23 20.22 1.68 -20.63
CA GLY A 23 19.27 0.75 -19.99
C GLY A 23 19.60 0.43 -18.53
N THR A 24 19.17 1.31 -17.64
CA THR A 24 18.91 1.10 -16.23
C THR A 24 17.48 1.57 -16.08
N VAL A 25 16.57 0.71 -15.62
CA VAL A 25 15.23 1.14 -15.24
C VAL A 25 15.42 2.08 -14.06
N SER A 26 15.49 3.37 -14.35
CA SER A 26 15.37 4.42 -13.36
C SER A 26 13.98 4.25 -12.74
N VAL A 27 13.98 3.80 -11.50
CA VAL A 27 12.79 3.74 -10.67
C VAL A 27 12.42 5.18 -10.34
N THR A 28 11.81 5.86 -11.31
CA THR A 28 11.22 7.19 -11.14
C THR A 28 9.96 7.02 -10.29
N GLY A 29 9.68 7.98 -9.41
CA GLY A 29 8.59 7.92 -8.42
C GLY A 29 7.16 7.84 -8.99
N ASP A 30 7.00 7.62 -10.29
CA ASP A 30 5.74 7.58 -11.02
C ASP A 30 5.25 6.15 -11.33
N THR A 31 5.94 5.10 -10.88
CA THR A 31 5.47 3.72 -11.08
C THR A 31 4.53 3.27 -9.93
N PRO A 32 3.49 2.46 -10.19
CA PRO A 32 2.66 1.91 -9.12
C PRO A 32 3.44 1.08 -8.08
N LEU A 33 4.52 0.43 -8.51
CA LEU A 33 5.40 -0.35 -7.63
C LEU A 33 6.15 0.54 -6.64
N THR A 34 6.71 1.67 -7.09
CA THR A 34 7.32 2.65 -6.19
C THR A 34 6.34 3.20 -5.17
N THR A 35 5.08 3.39 -5.56
CA THR A 35 4.04 3.90 -4.66
C THR A 35 3.70 2.91 -3.56
N LEU A 36 3.63 1.61 -3.87
CA LEU A 36 3.40 0.57 -2.86
C LEU A 36 4.58 0.43 -1.89
N GLU A 37 5.81 0.48 -2.40
CA GLU A 37 7.03 0.47 -1.58
C GLU A 37 7.10 1.70 -0.66
N MET A 38 6.83 2.89 -1.19
CA MET A 38 6.75 4.13 -0.40
C MET A 38 5.66 4.04 0.68
N LEU A 39 4.51 3.45 0.35
CA LEU A 39 3.44 3.25 1.31
C LEU A 39 3.84 2.27 2.43
N GLN A 40 4.45 1.14 2.08
CA GLN A 40 4.95 0.17 3.06
C GLN A 40 5.96 0.82 4.01
N LYS A 41 6.92 1.58 3.45
CA LYS A 41 7.91 2.33 4.24
C LYS A 41 7.23 3.31 5.19
N THR A 42 6.28 4.09 4.70
CA THR A 42 5.52 5.06 5.51
C THR A 42 4.77 4.38 6.67
N ILE A 43 4.16 3.21 6.41
CA ILE A 43 3.47 2.43 7.44
C ILE A 43 4.46 1.93 8.50
N ALA A 44 5.64 1.43 8.07
CA ALA A 44 6.69 0.97 8.98
C ALA A 44 7.26 2.09 9.84
N ASP A 45 7.50 3.28 9.26
CA ASP A 45 7.98 4.45 10.00
C ASP A 45 6.97 4.88 11.07
N ARG A 46 5.67 4.91 10.74
CA ARG A 46 4.59 5.22 11.70
C ARG A 46 4.44 4.19 12.82
N GLU A 47 4.70 2.93 12.51
CA GLU A 47 4.74 1.88 13.54
C GLU A 47 5.92 2.10 14.49
N ALA A 48 7.11 2.42 13.96
CA ALA A 48 8.29 2.69 14.76
C ALA A 48 8.10 3.92 15.66
N GLU A 49 7.52 5.00 15.14
CA GLU A 49 7.13 6.18 15.91
C GLU A 49 6.18 5.82 17.06
N ALA A 50 5.15 5.02 16.77
CA ALA A 50 4.17 4.61 17.78
C ALA A 50 4.79 3.75 18.90
N ARG A 51 5.80 2.93 18.58
CA ARG A 51 6.55 2.14 19.57
C ARG A 51 7.54 3.00 20.36
N GLY A 52 8.19 3.97 19.73
CA GLY A 52 9.13 4.90 20.37
C GLY A 52 8.47 5.89 21.32
N GLU A 53 7.18 6.20 21.14
CA GLU A 53 6.39 7.01 22.09
C GLU A 53 6.23 6.34 23.47
N GLU A 54 6.37 5.01 23.57
CA GLU A 54 6.23 4.29 24.84
C GLU A 54 7.49 4.38 25.74
N ASP A 55 8.63 4.86 25.21
CA ASP A 55 9.93 4.95 25.90
C ASP A 55 10.25 6.32 26.55
N GLY A 56 9.23 7.18 26.75
CA GLY A 56 9.27 8.16 27.84
C GLY A 56 10.27 9.33 27.78
N SER A 57 10.70 9.80 26.61
CA SER A 57 11.51 11.03 26.52
C SER A 57 10.85 12.14 25.68
N SER A 58 10.53 13.25 26.34
CA SER A 58 10.06 14.55 25.82
C SER A 58 8.56 14.74 25.55
N GLY A 59 7.78 14.97 26.62
CA GLY A 59 7.05 16.23 26.87
C GLY A 59 5.89 16.71 25.97
N GLU A 60 5.73 16.25 24.73
CA GLU A 60 4.62 16.63 23.85
C GLU A 60 3.89 15.38 23.37
N LYS A 61 2.61 15.25 23.76
CA LYS A 61 1.72 14.18 23.26
C LYS A 61 1.47 14.43 21.76
N LYS A 62 2.35 13.91 20.90
CA LYS A 62 2.05 13.78 19.47
C LYS A 62 0.76 12.99 19.33
N LYS A 63 -0.15 13.46 18.48
CA LYS A 63 -1.41 12.74 18.23
C LYS A 63 -1.06 11.41 17.57
N LYS A 64 -1.46 10.29 18.19
CA LYS A 64 -1.31 8.95 17.61
C LYS A 64 -1.79 8.95 16.16
N SER A 65 -0.93 8.56 15.24
CA SER A 65 -1.26 8.49 13.82
C SER A 65 -2.44 7.53 13.58
N TRP A 66 -3.23 7.76 12.54
CA TRP A 66 -4.33 6.85 12.17
C TRP A 66 -3.83 5.41 12.00
N THR A 67 -2.66 5.25 11.39
CA THR A 67 -1.99 3.96 11.21
C THR A 67 -1.66 3.30 12.55
N ALA A 68 -1.15 4.05 13.54
CA ALA A 68 -0.91 3.52 14.88
C ALA A 68 -2.20 3.04 15.56
N LYS A 69 -3.32 3.75 15.36
CA LYS A 69 -4.63 3.30 15.84
C LYS A 69 -5.05 1.97 15.21
N LEU A 70 -4.92 1.83 13.89
CA LEU A 70 -5.22 0.58 13.19
C LEU A 70 -4.33 -0.58 13.64
N LEU A 71 -3.02 -0.34 13.83
CA LEU A 71 -2.08 -1.36 14.28
C LEU A 71 -2.31 -1.81 15.73
N SER A 72 -2.94 -0.97 16.56
CA SER A 72 -3.27 -1.28 17.95
C SER A 72 -4.66 -1.88 18.15
N ASP A 73 -5.54 -1.83 17.15
CA ASP A 73 -6.91 -2.35 17.21
C ASP A 73 -7.20 -3.26 16.01
N GLU A 74 -7.04 -4.57 16.22
CA GLU A 74 -7.24 -5.60 15.19
C GLU A 74 -8.70 -5.70 14.73
N ALA A 75 -9.64 -5.50 15.66
CA ALA A 75 -11.06 -5.54 15.33
C ALA A 75 -11.42 -4.39 14.39
N LEU A 76 -10.93 -3.18 14.69
CA LEU A 76 -11.10 -2.01 13.83
C LEU A 76 -10.43 -2.21 12.47
N LEU A 77 -9.18 -2.70 12.44
CA LEU A 77 -8.47 -2.94 11.18
C LEU A 77 -9.20 -3.93 10.29
N CYS A 78 -9.64 -5.08 10.83
CA CYS A 78 -10.41 -6.05 10.07
C CYS A 78 -11.80 -5.52 9.69
N ALA A 79 -12.41 -4.65 10.48
CA ALA A 79 -13.67 -3.99 10.11
C ALA A 79 -13.48 -3.08 8.90
N LYS A 80 -12.43 -2.23 8.90
CA LYS A 80 -12.11 -1.35 7.78
C LYS A 80 -11.81 -2.12 6.49
N VAL A 81 -11.00 -3.18 6.54
CA VAL A 81 -10.72 -4.00 5.34
C VAL A 81 -12.01 -4.56 4.73
N ARG A 82 -12.96 -5.01 5.55
CA ARG A 82 -14.25 -5.53 5.06
C ARG A 82 -15.14 -4.44 4.51
N GLU A 83 -15.17 -3.27 5.16
CA GLU A 83 -15.89 -2.09 4.70
C GLU A 83 -15.42 -1.66 3.32
N GLU A 84 -14.12 -1.42 3.13
CA GLU A 84 -13.59 -0.97 1.82
C GLU A 84 -13.77 -2.03 0.71
N ALA A 85 -13.70 -3.32 1.06
CA ALA A 85 -14.00 -4.38 0.09
C ALA A 85 -15.47 -4.36 -0.35
N GLY A 86 -16.39 -4.06 0.58
CA GLY A 86 -17.80 -3.85 0.29
C GLY A 86 -18.02 -2.61 -0.56
N GLU A 87 -17.48 -1.47 -0.15
CA GLU A 87 -17.61 -0.20 -0.89
C GLU A 87 -17.08 -0.31 -2.33
N LEU A 88 -15.94 -0.98 -2.52
CA LEU A 88 -15.39 -1.25 -3.85
C LEU A 88 -16.38 -2.01 -4.74
N CYS A 89 -17.01 -3.07 -4.22
CA CYS A 89 -18.04 -3.81 -4.93
C CYS A 89 -19.27 -2.93 -5.22
N GLU A 90 -19.72 -2.15 -4.23
CA GLU A 90 -20.86 -1.26 -4.36
C GLU A 90 -20.66 -0.22 -5.48
N THR A 91 -19.43 0.24 -5.72
CA THR A 91 -19.15 1.19 -6.82
C THR A 91 -19.59 0.66 -8.18
N LEU A 92 -19.46 -0.66 -8.40
CA LEU A 92 -19.89 -1.32 -9.62
C LEU A 92 -21.40 -1.57 -9.61
N GLU A 93 -21.94 -2.06 -8.50
CA GLU A 93 -23.37 -2.39 -8.36
C GLU A 93 -24.27 -1.17 -8.52
N LYS A 94 -23.84 -0.03 -7.99
CA LYS A 94 -24.58 1.24 -8.03
C LYS A 94 -24.18 2.13 -9.20
N GLY A 95 -23.16 1.76 -9.97
CA GLY A 95 -22.68 2.55 -11.11
C GLY A 95 -22.10 3.91 -10.73
N GLU A 96 -21.34 3.99 -9.63
CA GLU A 96 -20.78 5.24 -9.08
C GLU A 96 -19.61 5.80 -9.92
N GLY A 97 -19.13 5.01 -10.89
CA GLY A 97 -18.16 5.44 -11.89
C GLY A 97 -16.70 5.24 -11.49
N ARG A 98 -15.82 5.59 -12.44
CA ARG A 98 -14.38 5.26 -12.39
C ARG A 98 -13.64 5.91 -11.22
N GLU A 99 -13.97 7.16 -10.91
CA GLU A 99 -13.27 7.92 -9.85
C GLU A 99 -13.55 7.33 -8.47
N ARG A 100 -14.82 7.03 -8.18
CA ARG A 100 -15.21 6.41 -6.92
C ARG A 100 -14.61 5.01 -6.78
N CYS A 101 -14.65 4.19 -7.83
CA CYS A 101 -14.00 2.88 -7.86
C CYS A 101 -12.48 2.97 -7.59
N ALA A 102 -11.78 3.94 -8.19
CA ALA A 102 -10.35 4.15 -7.93
C ALA A 102 -10.07 4.57 -6.48
N SER A 103 -10.93 5.41 -5.89
CA SER A 103 -10.82 5.81 -4.48
C SER A 103 -10.97 4.61 -3.54
N GLU A 104 -12.02 3.79 -3.73
CA GLU A 104 -12.28 2.62 -2.89
C GLU A 104 -11.20 1.55 -3.03
N ALA A 105 -10.69 1.35 -4.24
CA ALA A 105 -9.56 0.45 -4.46
C ALA A 105 -8.30 0.94 -3.73
N ALA A 106 -8.04 2.25 -3.72
CA ALA A 106 -6.90 2.81 -3.00
C ALA A 106 -7.04 2.65 -1.48
N ASP A 107 -8.24 2.87 -0.93
CA ASP A 107 -8.50 2.68 0.51
C ASP A 107 -8.39 1.20 0.91
N LEU A 108 -8.92 0.28 0.09
CA LEU A 108 -8.75 -1.16 0.29
C LEU A 108 -7.28 -1.59 0.27
N ILE A 109 -6.49 -1.09 -0.70
CA ILE A 109 -5.04 -1.36 -0.78
C ILE A 109 -4.34 -0.83 0.48
N TYR A 110 -4.65 0.40 0.91
CA TYR A 110 -4.08 0.98 2.12
C TYR A 110 -4.33 0.10 3.35
N HIS A 111 -5.59 -0.25 3.60
CA HIS A 111 -5.97 -1.06 4.76
C HIS A 111 -5.39 -2.48 4.69
N THR A 112 -5.27 -3.06 3.49
CA THR A 112 -4.59 -4.34 3.28
C THR A 112 -3.11 -4.24 3.63
N MET A 113 -2.40 -3.20 3.20
CA MET A 113 -0.98 -3.00 3.51
C MET A 113 -0.72 -2.84 5.02
N VAL A 114 -1.62 -2.16 5.74
CA VAL A 114 -1.54 -2.07 7.22
C VAL A 114 -1.76 -3.44 7.87
N LEU A 115 -2.69 -4.25 7.35
CA LEU A 115 -2.92 -5.62 7.81
C LEU A 115 -1.72 -6.53 7.56
N LEU A 116 -1.12 -6.48 6.37
CA LEU A 116 0.09 -7.23 6.05
C LEU A 116 1.22 -6.88 7.03
N ARG A 117 1.43 -5.58 7.28
CA ARG A 117 2.43 -5.13 8.26
C ARG A 117 2.16 -5.69 9.66
N LYS A 118 0.91 -5.67 10.13
CA LYS A 118 0.52 -6.24 11.43
C LYS A 118 0.83 -7.74 11.52
N GLN A 119 0.70 -8.47 10.41
CA GLN A 119 1.03 -9.90 10.30
C GLN A 119 2.51 -10.17 10.05
N GLY A 120 3.34 -9.13 9.88
CA GLY A 120 4.77 -9.27 9.54
C GLY A 120 5.01 -9.77 8.12
N VAL A 121 4.07 -9.53 7.20
CA VAL A 121 4.19 -9.86 5.78
C VAL A 121 4.57 -8.60 5.00
N ASP A 122 5.62 -8.69 4.19
CA ASP A 122 6.06 -7.61 3.33
C ASP A 122 5.38 -7.67 1.95
N SER A 123 5.26 -6.52 1.27
CA SER A 123 4.61 -6.48 -0.05
C SER A 123 5.37 -7.29 -1.09
N GLU A 124 6.68 -7.44 -0.95
CA GLU A 124 7.51 -8.30 -1.80
C GLU A 124 7.05 -9.75 -1.79
N GLU A 125 6.67 -10.28 -0.63
CA GLU A 125 6.13 -11.65 -0.48
C GLU A 125 4.78 -11.78 -1.19
N VAL A 126 3.92 -10.77 -1.11
CA VAL A 126 2.65 -10.74 -1.85
C VAL A 126 2.89 -10.70 -3.36
N MET A 127 3.84 -9.88 -3.81
CA MET A 127 4.22 -9.81 -5.22
C MET A 127 4.83 -11.12 -5.71
N GLU A 128 5.58 -11.84 -4.88
CA GLU A 128 6.10 -13.17 -5.19
C GLU A 128 4.96 -14.17 -5.39
N VAL A 129 3.98 -14.20 -4.49
CA VAL A 129 2.79 -15.04 -4.63
C VAL A 129 2.05 -14.72 -5.93
N LEU A 130 1.89 -13.45 -6.29
CA LEU A 130 1.28 -13.05 -7.55
C LEU A 130 2.12 -13.48 -8.76
N ARG A 131 3.44 -13.25 -8.75
CA ARG A 131 4.35 -13.70 -9.83
C ARG A 131 4.26 -15.20 -10.06
N ASN A 132 4.20 -15.99 -9.00
CA ASN A 132 4.04 -17.45 -9.10
C ASN A 132 2.72 -17.86 -9.76
N ARG A 133 1.63 -17.10 -9.50
CA ARG A 133 0.34 -17.30 -10.18
C ARG A 133 0.40 -16.97 -11.67
N PHE A 134 1.17 -15.94 -12.06
CA PHE A 134 1.38 -15.59 -13.47
C PHE A 134 2.37 -16.52 -14.19
N GLY A 135 3.40 -17.01 -13.49
CA GLY A 135 4.43 -17.88 -14.06
C GLY A 135 3.95 -19.30 -14.40
N THR A 136 2.90 -19.77 -13.72
CA THR A 136 2.35 -21.11 -13.92
C THR A 136 1.37 -21.20 -15.11
N SER A 137 0.83 -20.07 -15.61
CA SER A 137 -0.29 -20.09 -16.57
C SER A 137 0.09 -20.03 -18.05
N GLY A 138 1.37 -20.09 -18.43
CA GLY A 138 1.75 -19.91 -19.84
C GLY A 138 2.95 -20.70 -20.38
N ILE A 139 3.93 -21.04 -19.56
CA ILE A 139 5.14 -21.76 -20.01
C ILE A 139 4.96 -23.27 -19.82
N ASP A 140 4.48 -23.70 -18.67
CA ASP A 140 4.25 -25.12 -18.39
C ASP A 140 3.10 -25.72 -19.22
N GLU A 141 2.03 -24.95 -19.47
CA GLU A 141 0.94 -25.37 -20.36
C GLU A 141 1.38 -25.57 -21.82
N LYS A 142 2.34 -24.75 -22.30
CA LYS A 142 2.91 -24.90 -23.66
C LYS A 142 3.93 -26.03 -23.74
N ALA A 143 4.64 -26.33 -22.66
CA ALA A 143 5.58 -27.45 -22.58
C ALA A 143 4.85 -28.80 -22.49
N ALA A 144 3.74 -28.88 -21.74
CA ALA A 144 2.93 -30.09 -21.62
C ALA A 144 2.18 -30.46 -22.91
N ARG A 145 1.87 -29.49 -23.78
CA ARG A 145 1.17 -29.73 -25.06
C ARG A 145 2.06 -30.32 -26.17
N LYS A 146 3.37 -30.45 -25.93
CA LYS A 146 4.33 -31.08 -26.86
C LYS A 146 4.72 -32.51 -26.49
N LYS A 147 3.97 -33.17 -25.61
CA LYS A 147 4.15 -34.60 -25.32
C LYS A 147 2.93 -35.41 -25.73
#